data_AF-A0A1Y1KPG6-F1
#
_entry.id   AF-A0A1Y1KPG6-F1
#
_cell.length_a   1.000
_cell.length_b   1.000
_cell.length_c   1.000
_cell.angle_alpha   90.00
_cell.angle_beta   90.00
_cell.angle_gamma   90.00
#
_symmetry.space_group_name_H-M   'P 1'
#
loop_
_entity.id
_entity.type
_entity.pdbx_description
1 polymer ?
#
loop_
_entity_poly.entity_id
_entity_poly.type
_entity_poly.pdbx_seq_one_letter_code
_entity_poly.pdbx_strand_id
1 'polypeptide(L)'
;LVRTVTPRHRMPNPKAKKPKKLYQPQSISYPEDALRTSFYKDHPWELARPRIVLELDGKDHQHCDWSKGLRQPGVPLTGECVVQRQLHLMHAEKMSKRKAYDTARKEFYRLRQEEEIEKRIAVEEAKH
;
A
#
# COMPACT_ATOMS: atom_id res chain seq x y z
N LEU A 1 31.56 -13.05 -20.82
CA LEU A 1 30.40 -12.61 -20.02
C LEU A 1 29.77 -13.81 -19.33
N VAL A 2 30.02 -13.99 -18.03
CA VAL A 2 29.38 -15.06 -17.23
C VAL A 2 28.01 -14.56 -16.80
N ARG A 3 26.94 -15.30 -17.12
CA ARG A 3 25.59 -15.03 -16.61
C ARG A 3 25.45 -15.66 -15.23
N THR A 4 25.28 -14.84 -14.20
CA THR A 4 25.09 -15.29 -12.82
C THR A 4 23.64 -15.71 -12.57
N VAL A 5 23.41 -16.57 -11.58
CA VAL A 5 22.07 -16.99 -11.18
C VAL A 5 21.40 -15.84 -10.43
N THR A 6 20.20 -15.44 -10.87
CA THR A 6 19.44 -14.36 -10.24
C THR A 6 18.75 -14.85 -8.95
N PRO A 7 18.57 -13.98 -7.93
CA PRO A 7 17.74 -14.28 -6.77
C PRO A 7 16.34 -14.76 -7.17
N ARG A 8 15.86 -15.79 -6.48
CA ARG A 8 14.54 -16.40 -6.77
C ARG A 8 13.51 -15.87 -5.78
N HIS A 9 12.55 -15.09 -6.27
CA HIS A 9 11.40 -14.61 -5.50
C HIS A 9 10.27 -15.64 -5.44
N ARG A 10 10.21 -16.56 -6.42
CA ARG A 10 9.20 -17.63 -6.49
C ARG A 10 9.86 -19.00 -6.55
N MET A 11 9.28 -19.96 -5.81
CA MET A 11 9.65 -21.37 -5.90
C MET A 11 9.47 -21.88 -7.33
N PRO A 12 10.49 -22.54 -7.92
CA PRO A 12 10.38 -23.11 -9.26
C PRO A 12 9.32 -24.23 -9.29
N ASN A 13 8.66 -24.40 -10.44
CA ASN A 13 7.67 -25.46 -10.60
C ASN A 13 8.35 -26.84 -10.49
N PRO A 14 8.03 -27.68 -9.48
CA PRO A 14 8.69 -28.97 -9.27
C PRO A 14 8.42 -29.97 -10.40
N LYS A 15 7.38 -29.75 -11.21
CA LYS A 15 7.02 -30.61 -12.35
C LYS A 15 7.77 -30.29 -13.63
N ALA A 16 8.56 -29.21 -13.67
CA ALA A 16 9.26 -28.78 -14.87
C ALA A 16 10.56 -29.56 -15.07
N LYS A 17 10.57 -30.52 -16.02
CA LYS A 17 11.76 -31.34 -16.34
C LYS A 17 12.88 -30.58 -17.07
N LYS A 18 12.55 -29.49 -17.79
CA LYS A 18 13.52 -28.61 -18.48
C LYS A 18 13.13 -27.14 -18.28
N PRO A 19 13.51 -26.52 -17.14
CA PRO A 19 13.20 -25.11 -16.89
C PRO A 19 13.98 -24.22 -17.87
N LYS A 20 13.26 -23.45 -18.68
CA LYS A 20 13.81 -22.38 -19.52
C LYS A 20 14.00 -21.12 -18.67
N LYS A 21 14.84 -20.17 -19.12
CA LYS A 21 14.99 -18.83 -18.52
C LYS A 21 15.59 -18.81 -17.09
N LEU A 22 16.53 -19.70 -16.79
CA LEU A 22 17.20 -19.79 -15.49
C LEU A 22 18.01 -18.55 -15.10
N TYR A 23 18.53 -17.83 -16.11
CA TYR A 23 19.31 -16.60 -15.94
C TYR A 23 18.47 -15.33 -16.12
N GLN A 24 17.15 -15.45 -16.29
CA GLN A 24 16.26 -14.31 -16.44
C GLN A 24 15.80 -13.84 -15.05
N PRO A 25 15.91 -12.54 -14.72
CA PRO A 25 15.34 -11.98 -13.51
C PRO A 25 13.84 -12.32 -13.39
N GLN A 26 13.42 -12.75 -12.21
CA GLN A 26 12.02 -13.03 -11.92
C GLN A 26 11.27 -11.72 -11.64
N SER A 27 9.97 -11.68 -11.97
CA SER A 27 9.10 -10.57 -11.56
C SER A 27 8.99 -10.56 -10.03
N ILE A 28 9.20 -9.39 -9.43
CA ILE A 28 8.97 -9.18 -8.01
C ILE A 28 7.46 -9.02 -7.82
N SER A 29 6.89 -9.85 -6.94
CA SER A 29 5.46 -9.81 -6.62
C SER A 29 5.29 -9.87 -5.12
N TYR A 30 4.45 -9.00 -4.60
CA TYR A 30 4.19 -8.88 -3.18
C TYR A 30 2.71 -9.16 -2.88
N PRO A 31 2.36 -9.72 -1.71
CA PRO A 31 0.96 -9.95 -1.34
C PRO A 31 0.11 -8.67 -1.35
N GLU A 32 0.74 -7.52 -1.10
CA GLU A 32 0.18 -6.17 -1.13
C GLU A 32 -0.31 -5.78 -2.53
N ASP A 33 0.29 -6.30 -3.61
CA ASP A 33 -0.11 -5.97 -4.99
C ASP A 33 -1.56 -6.39 -5.27
N ALA A 34 -1.97 -7.53 -4.69
CA ALA A 34 -3.35 -7.99 -4.77
C ALA A 34 -4.31 -7.09 -3.98
N LEU A 35 -3.85 -6.52 -2.85
CA LEU A 35 -4.63 -5.59 -2.03
C LEU A 35 -4.79 -4.23 -2.72
N ARG A 36 -3.70 -3.69 -3.27
CA ARG A 36 -3.69 -2.46 -4.08
C ARG A 36 -4.67 -2.58 -5.24
N THR A 37 -4.60 -3.69 -5.97
CA THR A 37 -5.50 -3.95 -7.10
C THR A 37 -6.97 -3.95 -6.69
N SER A 38 -7.32 -4.57 -5.56
CA SER A 38 -8.71 -4.50 -5.06
C SER A 38 -9.11 -3.10 -4.63
N PHE A 39 -8.25 -2.38 -3.90
CA PHE A 39 -8.57 -1.08 -3.35
C PHE A 39 -8.81 -0.01 -4.45
N TYR A 40 -7.91 0.08 -5.43
CA TYR A 40 -8.01 1.06 -6.51
C TYR A 40 -9.11 0.74 -7.52
N LYS A 41 -9.57 -0.52 -7.60
CA LYS A 41 -10.77 -0.88 -8.37
C LYS A 41 -12.03 -0.31 -7.73
N ASP A 42 -12.12 -0.39 -6.40
CA ASP A 42 -13.26 0.15 -5.66
C ASP A 42 -13.23 1.69 -5.60
N HIS A 43 -12.04 2.31 -5.63
CA HIS A 43 -11.84 3.76 -5.51
C HIS A 43 -11.04 4.34 -6.69
N PRO A 44 -11.60 4.37 -7.91
CA PRO A 44 -10.88 4.83 -9.09
C PRO A 44 -10.45 6.30 -8.97
N TRP A 45 -11.25 7.14 -8.32
CA TRP A 45 -10.95 8.56 -8.12
C TRP A 45 -9.79 8.82 -7.16
N GLU A 46 -9.39 7.84 -6.36
CA GLU A 46 -8.18 7.97 -5.54
C GLU A 46 -6.92 8.06 -6.41
N LEU A 47 -6.94 7.50 -7.63
CA LEU A 47 -5.86 7.64 -8.62
C LEU A 47 -5.76 9.05 -9.20
N ALA A 48 -6.83 9.84 -9.14
CA ALA A 48 -6.82 11.22 -9.63
C ALA A 48 -6.11 12.17 -8.65
N ARG A 49 -5.88 11.76 -7.40
CA ARG A 49 -5.17 12.57 -6.42
C ARG A 49 -3.66 12.56 -6.71
N PRO A 50 -3.01 13.74 -6.82
CA PRO A 50 -1.58 13.81 -7.12
C PRO A 50 -0.77 13.16 -5.99
N ARG A 51 0.21 12.34 -6.36
CA ARG A 51 1.10 11.64 -5.42
C ARG A 51 2.56 11.86 -5.81
N ILE A 52 3.37 12.21 -4.82
CA ILE A 52 4.83 12.31 -4.96
C ILE A 52 5.42 10.92 -4.72
N VAL A 53 6.21 10.42 -5.66
CA VAL A 53 6.91 9.12 -5.59
C VAL A 53 8.41 9.32 -5.34
N LEU A 54 8.89 10.56 -5.36
CA LEU A 54 10.27 10.90 -5.05
C LEU A 54 10.52 10.69 -3.55
N GLU A 55 11.47 9.84 -3.23
CA GLU A 55 11.95 9.61 -1.87
C GLU A 55 12.96 10.71 -1.49
N LEU A 56 12.90 11.19 -0.24
CA LEU A 56 13.84 12.20 0.26
C LEU A 56 15.09 11.55 0.84
N ASP A 57 14.93 10.73 1.88
CA ASP A 57 16.02 10.05 2.57
C ASP A 57 15.93 8.51 2.50
N GLY A 58 14.82 7.98 1.96
CA GLY A 58 14.53 6.55 1.88
C GLY A 58 14.25 5.89 3.24
N LYS A 59 14.12 6.67 4.33
CA LYS A 59 13.91 6.17 5.70
C LYS A 59 12.48 6.34 6.18
N ASP A 60 11.58 6.81 5.33
CA ASP A 60 10.15 6.96 5.62
C ASP A 60 9.54 5.67 6.21
N HIS A 61 10.01 4.51 5.75
CA HIS A 61 9.54 3.21 6.23
C HIS A 61 9.89 2.93 7.71
N GLN A 62 10.89 3.60 8.29
CA GLN A 62 11.34 3.35 9.67
C GLN A 62 10.43 3.99 10.71
N HIS A 63 9.72 5.06 10.32
CA HIS A 63 8.86 5.83 11.20
C HIS A 63 7.38 5.45 11.06
N CYS A 64 7.06 4.53 10.16
CA CYS A 64 5.69 4.08 9.90
C CYS A 64 5.27 2.97 10.87
N ASP A 65 4.46 3.31 11.87
CA ASP A 65 3.88 2.37 12.83
C ASP A 65 2.41 2.07 12.47
N TRP A 66 2.20 1.06 11.62
CA TRP A 66 0.86 0.65 11.15
C TRP A 66 -0.05 0.07 12.24
N SER A 67 0.45 -0.10 13.47
CA SER A 67 -0.32 -0.48 14.65
C SER A 67 -1.17 0.66 15.19
N LYS A 68 -0.69 1.92 15.10
CA LYS A 68 -1.35 3.10 15.68
C LYS A 68 -2.49 3.64 14.82
N GLY A 69 -2.45 3.42 13.50
CA GLY A 69 -3.52 3.81 12.58
C GLY A 69 -3.04 4.09 11.16
N LEU A 70 -3.90 4.76 10.38
CA LEU A 70 -3.63 5.15 8.99
C LEU A 70 -2.79 6.43 8.86
N ARG A 71 -2.91 7.36 9.81
CA ARG A 71 -2.11 8.59 9.81
C ARG A 71 -0.71 8.25 10.30
N GLN A 72 0.28 8.46 9.45
CA GLN A 72 1.68 8.29 9.78
C GLN A 72 2.39 9.63 9.62
N PRO A 73 3.39 9.93 10.46
CA PRO A 73 4.17 11.15 10.33
C PRO A 73 4.94 11.15 9.00
N GLY A 74 4.88 12.25 8.24
CA GLY A 74 5.60 12.40 6.98
C GLY A 74 4.99 11.68 5.77
N VAL A 75 4.00 10.80 5.97
CA VAL A 75 3.34 10.08 4.88
C VAL A 75 1.94 10.65 4.63
N PRO A 76 1.62 11.10 3.40
CA PRO A 76 0.28 11.59 3.10
C PRO A 76 -0.74 10.45 3.16
N LEU A 77 -1.97 10.78 3.55
CA LEU A 77 -3.08 9.83 3.55
C LEU A 77 -3.37 9.40 2.10
N THR A 78 -3.03 8.15 1.78
CA THR A 78 -3.21 7.54 0.46
C THR A 78 -3.76 6.13 0.57
N GLY A 79 -4.16 5.55 -0.56
CA GLY A 79 -4.53 4.12 -0.64
C GLY A 79 -3.45 3.17 -0.14
N GLU A 80 -2.17 3.55 -0.20
CA GLU A 80 -1.08 2.72 0.32
C GLU A 80 -1.18 2.56 1.84
N CYS A 81 -1.58 3.61 2.56
CA CYS A 81 -1.82 3.53 4.01
C CYS A 81 -2.89 2.48 4.34
N VAL A 82 -3.94 2.39 3.52
CA VAL A 82 -5.02 1.41 3.68
C VAL A 82 -4.52 -0.01 3.49
N VAL A 83 -3.71 -0.22 2.44
CA VAL A 83 -3.12 -1.53 2.13
C VAL A 83 -2.18 -1.99 3.25
N GLN A 84 -1.31 -1.11 3.73
CA GLN A 84 -0.36 -1.44 4.81
C GLN A 84 -1.09 -1.70 6.14
N ARG A 85 -2.09 -0.88 6.48
CA ARG A 85 -2.95 -1.11 7.64
C ARG A 85 -3.70 -2.43 7.54
N GLN A 86 -4.28 -2.73 6.39
CA GLN A 86 -4.96 -4.01 6.14
C GLN A 86 -4.00 -5.18 6.32
N LEU A 87 -2.79 -5.10 5.75
CA LEU A 87 -1.77 -6.12 5.88
C LEU A 87 -1.38 -6.32 7.35
N HIS A 88 -1.15 -5.22 8.09
CA HIS A 88 -0.84 -5.27 9.51
C HIS A 88 -1.95 -5.97 10.31
N LEU A 89 -3.22 -5.62 10.10
CA LEU A 89 -4.36 -6.27 10.77
C LEU A 89 -4.47 -7.77 10.41
N MET A 90 -4.15 -8.13 9.17
CA MET A 90 -4.13 -9.53 8.76
C MET A 90 -3.00 -10.33 9.43
N HIS A 91 -1.82 -9.74 9.63
CA HIS A 91 -0.67 -10.42 10.22
C HIS A 91 -0.66 -10.38 11.75
N ALA A 92 -0.90 -9.22 12.36
CA ALA A 92 -0.86 -9.02 13.81
C ALA A 92 -2.12 -9.56 14.50
N GLU A 93 -3.29 -9.21 14.00
CA GLU A 93 -4.58 -9.58 14.61
C GLU A 93 -5.20 -10.84 13.99
N LYS A 94 -4.53 -11.46 13.01
CA LYS A 94 -4.99 -12.66 12.27
C LYS A 94 -6.41 -12.51 11.72
N MET A 95 -6.79 -11.29 11.34
CA MET A 95 -8.10 -11.02 10.78
C MET A 95 -8.25 -11.58 9.37
N SER A 96 -9.48 -11.90 8.98
CA SER A 96 -9.78 -12.25 7.60
C SER A 96 -9.56 -11.04 6.68
N LYS A 97 -9.13 -11.30 5.43
CA LYS A 97 -8.85 -10.27 4.43
C LYS A 97 -9.98 -9.23 4.30
N ARG A 98 -11.23 -9.70 4.31
CA ARG A 98 -12.43 -8.86 4.20
C ARG A 98 -12.65 -7.99 5.44
N LYS A 99 -12.54 -8.56 6.64
CA LYS A 99 -12.71 -7.80 7.88
C LYS A 99 -11.63 -6.73 8.02
N ALA A 100 -10.37 -7.09 7.77
CA ALA A 100 -9.26 -6.15 7.78
C ALA A 100 -9.45 -5.02 6.75
N TYR A 101 -9.95 -5.34 5.55
CA TYR A 101 -10.28 -4.36 4.52
C TYR A 101 -11.36 -3.38 4.97
N ASP A 102 -12.46 -3.90 5.52
CA ASP A 102 -13.58 -3.07 5.96
C ASP A 102 -13.19 -2.14 7.12
N THR A 103 -12.36 -2.61 8.05
CA THR A 103 -11.82 -1.78 9.14
C THR A 103 -10.95 -0.65 8.58
N ALA A 104 -9.95 -0.98 7.75
CA ALA A 104 -9.03 0.01 7.19
C ALA A 104 -9.76 1.03 6.29
N ARG A 105 -10.75 0.58 5.51
CA ARG A 105 -11.56 1.48 4.66
C ARG A 105 -12.40 2.47 5.48
N LYS A 106 -13.02 2.02 6.57
CA LYS A 106 -13.81 2.91 7.44
C LYS A 106 -12.94 3.97 8.10
N GLU A 107 -11.77 3.57 8.60
CA GLU A 107 -10.77 4.51 9.14
C GLU A 107 -10.37 5.53 8.05
N PHE A 108 -10.14 5.09 6.82
CA PHE A 108 -9.76 5.95 5.70
C PHE A 108 -10.83 6.98 5.34
N TYR A 109 -12.09 6.55 5.26
CA TYR A 109 -13.21 7.46 4.97
C TYR A 109 -13.39 8.53 6.02
N ARG A 110 -13.28 8.16 7.31
CA ARG A 110 -13.36 9.12 8.41
C ARG A 110 -12.30 10.22 8.25
N LEU A 111 -11.05 9.82 8.00
CA LEU A 111 -9.96 10.77 7.85
C LEU A 111 -10.11 11.65 6.61
N ARG A 112 -10.59 11.09 5.50
CA ARG A 112 -10.87 11.86 4.28
C ARG A 112 -11.96 12.89 4.48
N GLN A 113 -13.04 12.51 5.17
CA GLN A 113 -14.12 13.42 5.50
C GLN A 113 -13.63 14.57 6.39
N GLU A 114 -12.79 14.28 7.39
CA GLU A 114 -12.15 15.29 8.23
C GLU A 114 -11.34 16.29 7.40
N GLU A 115 -10.49 15.83 6.47
CA GLU A 115 -9.68 16.71 5.60
C GLU A 115 -10.55 17.60 4.70
N GLU A 116 -11.67 17.09 4.19
CA GLU A 116 -12.57 17.88 3.34
C GLU A 116 -13.33 18.94 4.12
N ILE A 117 -13.77 18.60 5.34
CA ILE A 117 -14.44 19.53 6.25
C ILE A 117 -13.46 20.64 6.68
N GLU A 118 -12.24 20.28 7.07
CA GLU A 118 -11.21 21.23 7.49
C GLU A 118 -10.91 22.26 6.38
N LYS A 119 -10.74 21.79 5.14
CA LYS A 119 -10.54 22.68 3.99
C LYS A 119 -11.70 23.64 3.77
N ARG A 120 -12.94 23.15 3.93
CA ARG A 120 -14.13 23.98 3.77
C ARG A 120 -14.19 25.07 4.85
N ILE A 121 -14.00 24.68 6.11
CA ILE A 121 -14.02 25.61 7.25
C ILE A 121 -12.93 26.67 7.09
N ALA A 122 -11.71 26.27 6.75
CA ALA A 122 -10.59 27.21 6.57
C ALA A 122 -10.88 28.26 5.48
N VAL A 123 -11.59 27.89 4.40
CA VAL A 123 -11.99 28.84 3.35
C VAL A 123 -13.10 29.78 3.82
N GLU A 124 -14.04 29.30 4.64
CA GLU A 124 -15.08 30.15 5.22
C GLU A 124 -14.50 31.11 6.26
N GLU A 125 -13.64 30.63 7.15
CA GLU A 125 -12.94 31.43 8.15
C GLU A 125 -12.03 32.50 7.52
N ALA A 126 -11.35 32.19 6.41
CA ALA A 126 -10.50 33.17 5.72
C ALA A 126 -11.28 34.29 5.00
N LYS A 127 -12.58 34.08 4.75
CA LYS A 127 -13.45 35.07 4.09
C LYS A 127 -14.14 35.99 5.09
N HIS A 128 -14.25 35.58 6.36
CA HIS A 128 -14.84 36.35 7.45
C HIS A 128 -13.78 37.17 8.19
#